data_AF-A0A538I2W4-F1
#
_entry.id   AF-A0A538I2W4-F1
#
_cell.length_a   1.000
_cell.length_b   1.000
_cell.length_c   1.000
_cell.angle_alpha   90.00
_cell.angle_beta   90.00
_cell.angle_gamma   90.00
#
_symmetry.space_group_name_H-M   'P 1'
#
loop_
_entity.id
_entity.type
_entity.pdbx_description
1 polymer ?
#
loop_
_entity_poly.entity_id
_entity_poly.type
_entity_poly.pdbx_seq_one_letter_code
_entity_poly.pdbx_strand_id
1 'polypeptide(L)'
;MSSIAGTSGARAKGLSRSELLKRAGVAVTAAAFGGAGIGQSNDPDSNTALITFLMCFGSYLQNESNVVAIDSENTVQAVQFMADLYRNGEEDQIFGWNLASNNRYLLSGKGSMIVNAISAIRTAEDLQPSFVNDLWLWPVPTGLYGRLGLAQTTGVYSIWQLAKNKDAAEKFLVDLCAGYEGATIASNLFNFPSFPGAFPAKQLYKAAAADTHAPHGKYSILTTVASKYTRNAGYPGYTNAAVQETLDRYLIPHMFAGVSQGRLTAAESVRSTAGQMKRIWAKWKAAGKI
;
A
#
# COMPACT_ATOMS: atom_id res chain seq x y z
N MET A 1 1.30 -6.95 -4.65
CA MET A 1 2.10 -6.46 -3.49
C MET A 1 3.36 -7.32 -3.36
N SER A 2 4.50 -6.71 -3.00
CA SER A 2 5.83 -6.89 -3.65
C SER A 2 7.00 -7.34 -2.72
N SER A 3 8.24 -7.46 -3.26
CA SER A 3 9.25 -8.51 -2.98
C SER A 3 10.73 -8.16 -2.88
N ILE A 4 11.57 -9.08 -2.35
CA ILE A 4 13.05 -9.32 -2.60
C ILE A 4 14.01 -9.11 -1.37
N ALA A 5 15.25 -9.65 -1.45
CA ALA A 5 16.27 -9.98 -0.42
C ALA A 5 17.66 -9.24 -0.55
N GLY A 6 18.48 -9.18 0.52
CA GLY A 6 19.91 -8.71 0.51
C GLY A 6 20.64 -8.71 1.88
N THR A 7 22.00 -8.68 1.92
CA THR A 7 22.91 -8.98 3.08
C THR A 7 23.62 -7.76 3.72
N SER A 8 24.13 -7.92 4.95
CA SER A 8 24.48 -6.87 5.94
C SER A 8 25.94 -6.41 6.02
N GLY A 9 26.18 -5.10 6.23
CA GLY A 9 27.38 -4.63 6.92
C GLY A 9 27.66 -3.11 6.89
N ALA A 10 27.30 -2.37 7.95
CA ALA A 10 28.02 -1.20 8.50
C ALA A 10 27.34 -0.67 9.79
N ARG A 11 28.11 -0.31 10.83
CA ARG A 11 27.61 0.18 12.14
C ARG A 11 27.64 1.72 12.23
N ALA A 12 26.52 2.34 12.61
CA ALA A 12 26.43 3.72 13.07
C ALA A 12 26.33 3.78 14.62
N LYS A 13 27.03 4.72 15.27
CA LYS A 13 27.02 4.90 16.74
C LYS A 13 25.73 5.59 17.21
N GLY A 14 25.22 5.19 18.37
CA GLY A 14 24.09 5.83 19.07
C GLY A 14 22.78 5.04 19.09
N LEU A 15 22.72 3.89 18.44
CA LEU A 15 21.54 3.05 18.34
C LEU A 15 21.82 1.70 19.01
N SER A 16 20.84 1.16 19.73
CA SER A 16 20.93 -0.19 20.29
C SER A 16 21.14 -1.22 19.17
N ARG A 17 21.74 -2.37 19.49
CA ARG A 17 21.96 -3.45 18.50
C ARG A 17 20.66 -3.88 17.81
N SER A 18 19.51 -3.81 18.49
CA SER A 18 18.19 -4.11 17.90
C SER A 18 17.72 -3.02 16.95
N GLU A 19 17.93 -1.74 17.25
CA GLU A 19 17.63 -0.62 16.34
C GLU A 19 18.57 -0.61 15.14
N LEU A 20 19.84 -0.95 15.33
CA LEU A 20 20.79 -1.15 14.24
C LEU A 20 20.40 -2.33 13.36
N LEU A 21 19.91 -3.44 13.92
CA LEU A 21 19.45 -4.59 13.14
C LEU A 21 18.11 -4.33 12.45
N LYS A 22 17.20 -3.57 13.07
CA LYS A 22 15.95 -3.16 12.43
C LYS A 22 16.20 -2.14 11.32
N ARG A 23 17.00 -1.11 11.58
CA ARG A 23 17.42 -0.15 10.55
C ARG A 23 18.27 -0.81 9.49
N ALA A 24 19.15 -1.76 9.81
CA ALA A 24 19.85 -2.57 8.83
C ALA A 24 18.88 -3.47 8.06
N GLY A 25 17.82 -4.02 8.65
CA GLY A 25 16.79 -4.75 7.90
C GLY A 25 16.09 -3.88 6.86
N VAL A 26 15.67 -2.67 7.23
CA VAL A 26 14.99 -1.74 6.31
C VAL A 26 15.97 -1.09 5.33
N ALA A 27 17.20 -0.74 5.76
CA ALA A 27 18.23 -0.10 4.95
C ALA A 27 19.01 -1.07 4.05
N VAL A 28 19.18 -2.34 4.44
CA VAL A 28 19.68 -3.40 3.55
C VAL A 28 18.63 -3.69 2.47
N THR A 29 17.33 -3.53 2.77
CA THR A 29 16.25 -3.57 1.75
C THR A 29 16.16 -2.28 0.91
N ALA A 30 16.92 -1.23 1.23
CA ALA A 30 16.96 0.02 0.48
C ALA A 30 18.24 0.12 -0.38
N ALA A 31 19.39 -0.17 0.22
CA ALA A 31 20.70 -0.10 -0.40
C ALA A 31 21.04 -1.34 -1.26
N ALA A 32 20.37 -2.48 -1.06
CA ALA A 32 20.48 -3.62 -1.97
C ALA A 32 19.68 -3.45 -3.28
N PHE A 33 18.91 -2.35 -3.41
CA PHE A 33 18.04 -2.09 -4.56
C PHE A 33 18.35 -0.74 -5.18
N GLY A 34 19.43 -0.67 -5.96
CA GLY A 34 19.43 0.28 -7.07
C GLY A 34 18.18 0.03 -7.91
N GLY A 35 17.35 1.06 -8.11
CA GLY A 35 16.13 0.96 -8.91
C GLY A 35 14.85 0.54 -8.18
N ALA A 36 14.73 0.77 -6.87
CA ALA A 36 13.42 0.74 -6.22
C ALA A 36 12.51 1.85 -6.78
N GLY A 37 11.21 1.57 -6.88
CA GLY A 37 10.22 2.49 -7.42
C GLY A 37 8.98 2.58 -6.53
N ILE A 38 9.03 3.44 -5.51
CA ILE A 38 7.90 3.74 -4.63
C ILE A 38 7.36 5.12 -5.01
N GLY A 39 6.13 5.15 -5.53
CA GLY A 39 5.49 6.39 -5.94
C GLY A 39 5.32 7.39 -4.78
N GLN A 40 5.61 8.66 -5.07
CA GLN A 40 5.35 9.79 -4.19
C GLN A 40 4.52 10.85 -4.94
N SER A 41 3.53 10.38 -5.71
CA SER A 41 2.73 11.16 -6.64
C SER A 41 1.23 11.16 -6.30
N ASN A 42 0.47 11.96 -7.06
CA ASN A 42 -0.98 12.11 -6.91
C ASN A 42 -1.74 10.95 -7.55
N ASP A 43 -1.50 9.75 -7.06
CA ASP A 43 -2.18 8.55 -7.53
C ASP A 43 -2.51 7.58 -6.37
N PRO A 44 -3.53 6.72 -6.54
CA PRO A 44 -3.95 5.74 -5.53
C PRO A 44 -2.86 4.75 -5.08
N ASP A 45 -1.91 4.39 -5.97
CA ASP A 45 -0.87 3.42 -5.65
C ASP A 45 0.15 4.05 -4.70
N SER A 46 0.54 5.31 -4.96
CA SER A 46 1.37 6.11 -4.04
C SER A 46 0.72 6.26 -2.67
N ASN A 47 -0.58 6.59 -2.61
CA ASN A 47 -1.32 6.63 -1.34
C ASN A 47 -1.21 5.30 -0.59
N THR A 48 -1.48 4.19 -1.27
CA THR A 48 -1.46 2.85 -0.67
C THR A 48 -0.08 2.48 -0.16
N ALA A 49 0.95 2.69 -0.98
CA ALA A 49 2.32 2.36 -0.66
C ALA A 49 2.82 3.14 0.57
N LEU A 50 2.61 4.46 0.56
CA LEU A 50 3.11 5.35 1.63
C LEU A 50 2.34 5.19 2.94
N ILE A 51 1.04 4.92 2.91
CA ILE A 51 0.28 4.61 4.12
C ILE A 51 0.67 3.25 4.69
N THR A 52 0.87 2.25 3.83
CA THR A 52 1.43 0.96 4.26
C THR A 52 2.79 1.15 4.92
N PHE A 53 3.63 2.02 4.34
CA PHE A 53 4.93 2.36 4.90
C PHE A 53 4.81 3.00 6.29
N LEU A 54 3.90 3.96 6.48
CA LEU A 54 3.60 4.54 7.80
C LEU A 54 3.16 3.47 8.82
N MET A 55 2.29 2.54 8.42
CA MET A 55 1.82 1.47 9.31
C MET A 55 2.96 0.55 9.75
N CYS A 56 3.92 0.24 8.88
CA CYS A 56 5.14 -0.51 9.25
C CYS A 56 6.01 0.24 10.28
N PHE A 57 5.90 1.57 10.33
CA PHE A 57 6.53 2.43 11.33
C PHE A 57 5.63 2.70 12.54
N GLY A 58 4.46 2.05 12.65
CA GLY A 58 3.53 2.27 13.75
C GLY A 58 2.98 3.69 13.78
N SER A 59 2.84 4.32 12.61
CA SER A 59 2.22 5.61 12.42
C SER A 59 0.90 5.46 11.66
N TYR A 60 -0.10 6.22 12.08
CA TYR A 60 -1.47 6.12 11.60
C TYR A 60 -2.07 7.50 11.37
N LEU A 61 -3.03 7.59 10.44
CA LEU A 61 -3.69 8.85 10.11
C LEU A 61 -4.51 9.38 11.30
N GLN A 62 -5.13 8.46 12.03
CA GLN A 62 -5.97 8.70 13.20
C GLN A 62 -5.74 7.60 14.26
N ASN A 63 -6.22 7.81 15.48
CA ASN A 63 -6.27 6.79 16.54
C ASN A 63 -7.60 6.02 16.55
N GLU A 64 -7.79 5.12 17.53
CA GLU A 64 -9.00 4.30 17.72
C GLU A 64 -10.27 5.15 17.88
N SER A 65 -10.13 6.36 18.41
CA SER A 65 -11.23 7.32 18.62
C SER A 65 -11.47 8.26 17.42
N ASN A 66 -10.95 7.91 16.23
CA ASN A 66 -11.02 8.72 15.01
C ASN A 66 -10.44 10.14 15.17
N VAL A 67 -9.43 10.33 16.03
CA VAL A 67 -8.72 11.62 16.19
C VAL A 67 -7.42 11.58 15.41
N VAL A 68 -7.11 12.65 14.66
CA VAL A 68 -5.85 12.77 13.89
C VAL A 68 -4.63 12.43 14.75
N ALA A 69 -3.81 11.49 14.28
CA ALA A 69 -2.67 10.93 15.01
C ALA A 69 -1.34 10.96 14.20
N ILE A 70 -1.37 11.53 13.00
CA ILE A 70 -0.22 11.52 12.08
C ILE A 70 0.98 12.34 12.58
N ASP A 71 0.78 13.27 13.52
CA ASP A 71 1.83 14.11 14.08
C ASP A 71 2.57 13.35 15.20
N SER A 72 3.54 12.53 14.82
CA SER A 72 4.27 11.66 15.75
C SER A 72 5.74 11.49 15.35
N GLU A 73 6.59 11.13 16.31
CA GLU A 73 8.00 10.80 16.05
C GLU A 73 8.15 9.64 15.07
N ASN A 74 7.24 8.66 15.12
CA ASN A 74 7.20 7.53 14.20
C ASN A 74 6.96 7.98 12.75
N THR A 75 6.06 8.95 12.55
CA THR A 75 5.82 9.55 11.23
C THR A 75 7.05 10.29 10.72
N VAL A 76 7.70 11.08 11.58
CA VAL A 76 8.93 11.81 11.22
C VAL A 76 10.04 10.83 10.81
N GLN A 77 10.21 9.72 11.55
CA GLN A 77 11.18 8.67 11.20
C GLN A 77 10.84 7.99 9.87
N ALA A 78 9.57 7.70 9.61
CA ALA A 78 9.14 7.09 8.35
C ALA A 78 9.41 8.02 7.15
N VAL A 79 9.03 9.29 7.27
CA VAL A 79 9.23 10.28 6.20
C VAL A 79 10.73 10.51 5.94
N GLN A 80 11.54 10.61 7.00
CA GLN A 80 12.99 10.72 6.85
C GLN A 80 13.58 9.48 6.17
N PHE A 81 13.16 8.28 6.57
CA PHE A 81 13.64 7.05 5.97
C PHE A 81 13.32 6.98 4.48
N MET A 82 12.11 7.34 4.07
CA MET A 82 11.72 7.34 2.66
C MET A 82 12.53 8.37 1.85
N ALA A 83 12.81 9.54 2.42
CA ALA A 83 13.68 10.52 1.79
C ALA A 83 15.12 10.00 1.65
N ASP A 84 15.63 9.25 2.64
CA ASP A 84 16.93 8.58 2.56
C ASP A 84 16.93 7.48 1.49
N LEU A 85 15.86 6.69 1.37
CA LEU A 85 15.68 5.69 0.32
C LEU A 85 15.71 6.35 -1.07
N TYR A 86 14.92 7.41 -1.26
CA TYR A 86 14.88 8.16 -2.51
C TYR A 86 16.28 8.64 -2.93
N ARG A 87 17.02 9.28 -2.01
CA ARG A 87 18.39 9.76 -2.28
C ARG A 87 19.40 8.64 -2.59
N ASN A 88 19.12 7.41 -2.19
CA ASN A 88 20.02 6.27 -2.34
C ASN A 88 19.66 5.33 -3.50
N GLY A 89 18.62 5.61 -4.29
CA GLY A 89 18.35 4.72 -5.43
C GLY A 89 17.03 4.88 -6.17
N GLU A 90 16.19 5.87 -5.84
CA GLU A 90 14.99 6.16 -6.63
C GLU A 90 15.25 7.32 -7.62
N GLU A 91 14.38 7.44 -8.64
CA GLU A 91 14.49 8.44 -9.69
C GLU A 91 13.33 9.46 -9.60
N ASP A 92 13.56 10.71 -10.02
CA ASP A 92 12.58 11.81 -9.95
C ASP A 92 11.23 11.51 -10.60
N GLN A 93 11.19 10.59 -11.56
CA GLN A 93 9.94 10.20 -12.22
C GLN A 93 8.87 9.74 -11.22
N ILE A 94 9.23 9.20 -10.05
CA ILE A 94 8.27 8.74 -9.02
C ILE A 94 7.34 9.85 -8.52
N PHE A 95 7.73 11.13 -8.67
CA PHE A 95 6.90 12.27 -8.26
C PHE A 95 5.80 12.60 -9.28
N GLY A 96 5.92 12.10 -10.51
CA GLY A 96 4.98 12.30 -11.61
C GLY A 96 4.27 11.02 -12.05
N TRP A 97 4.31 9.96 -11.24
CA TRP A 97 3.69 8.68 -11.60
C TRP A 97 2.16 8.76 -11.63
N ASN A 98 1.60 7.89 -12.47
CA ASN A 98 0.17 7.58 -12.55
C ASN A 98 -0.03 6.06 -12.38
N LEU A 99 -1.28 5.61 -12.43
CA LEU A 99 -1.68 4.21 -12.24
C LEU A 99 -0.94 3.20 -13.14
N ALA A 100 -0.41 3.64 -14.29
CA ALA A 100 0.34 2.78 -15.21
C ALA A 100 1.86 2.98 -15.13
N SER A 101 2.35 3.98 -14.37
CA SER A 101 3.78 4.31 -14.33
C SER A 101 4.61 3.25 -13.62
N ASN A 102 4.15 2.74 -12.48
CA ASN A 102 4.88 1.72 -11.74
C ASN A 102 5.00 0.40 -12.53
N ASN A 103 3.93 -0.03 -13.23
CA ASN A 103 3.96 -1.19 -14.12
C ASN A 103 5.01 -0.98 -15.21
N ARG A 104 4.96 0.18 -15.89
CA ARG A 104 5.91 0.53 -16.96
C ARG A 104 7.35 0.57 -16.46
N TYR A 105 7.58 1.08 -15.25
CA TYR A 105 8.89 1.13 -14.63
C TYR A 105 9.46 -0.28 -14.42
N LEU A 106 8.70 -1.19 -13.81
CA LEU A 106 9.10 -2.59 -13.64
C LEU A 106 9.32 -3.29 -15.00
N LEU A 107 8.36 -3.14 -15.92
CA LEU A 107 8.39 -3.79 -17.24
C LEU A 107 9.52 -3.29 -18.14
N SER A 108 10.02 -2.07 -17.89
CA SER A 108 11.20 -1.54 -18.61
C SER A 108 12.50 -2.26 -18.26
N GLY A 109 12.51 -3.08 -17.20
CA GLY A 109 13.71 -3.74 -16.68
C GLY A 109 14.68 -2.79 -15.95
N LYS A 110 14.35 -1.49 -15.84
CA LYS A 110 15.15 -0.51 -15.08
C LYS A 110 14.96 -0.67 -13.57
N GLY A 111 13.74 -1.00 -13.15
CA GLY A 111 13.39 -1.17 -11.76
C GLY A 111 13.61 -2.58 -11.25
N SER A 112 14.14 -2.73 -10.05
CA SER A 112 14.29 -4.01 -9.35
C SER A 112 13.12 -4.32 -8.42
N MET A 113 12.36 -3.30 -8.01
CA MET A 113 11.20 -3.43 -7.13
C MET A 113 10.21 -2.28 -7.33
N ILE A 114 8.91 -2.57 -7.25
CA ILE A 114 7.85 -1.56 -7.08
C ILE A 114 6.92 -1.96 -5.94
N VAL A 115 6.22 -1.04 -5.31
CA VAL A 115 5.11 -1.35 -4.38
C VAL A 115 3.79 -1.08 -5.08
N ASN A 116 3.11 -2.13 -5.54
CA ASN A 116 1.86 -2.00 -6.30
C ASN A 116 0.92 -3.22 -6.13
N ALA A 117 -0.26 -3.15 -6.73
CA ALA A 117 -1.11 -4.27 -7.13
C ALA A 117 -0.33 -5.36 -7.86
N ILE A 118 -0.95 -6.53 -7.99
CA ILE A 118 -0.41 -7.60 -8.83
C ILE A 118 -0.57 -7.33 -10.33
N SER A 119 -1.16 -6.19 -10.75
CA SER A 119 -1.32 -5.84 -12.16
C SER A 119 0.01 -5.84 -12.91
N ALA A 120 1.10 -5.38 -12.28
CA ALA A 120 2.41 -5.35 -12.92
C ALA A 120 2.90 -6.75 -13.30
N ILE A 121 2.77 -7.72 -12.38
CA ILE A 121 3.22 -9.09 -12.63
C ILE A 121 2.27 -9.84 -13.58
N ARG A 122 0.95 -9.59 -13.50
CA ARG A 122 0.00 -10.13 -14.48
C ARG A 122 0.27 -9.59 -15.88
N THR A 123 0.55 -8.29 -16.01
CA THR A 123 0.94 -7.69 -17.30
C THR A 123 2.27 -8.29 -17.79
N ALA A 124 3.24 -8.55 -16.91
CA ALA A 124 4.47 -9.22 -17.29
C ALA A 124 4.21 -10.65 -17.78
N GLU A 125 3.33 -11.40 -17.13
CA GLU A 125 2.93 -12.74 -17.56
C GLU A 125 2.26 -12.72 -18.95
N ASP A 126 1.48 -11.68 -19.26
CA ASP A 126 0.89 -11.54 -20.60
C ASP A 126 1.92 -11.15 -21.66
N LEU A 127 2.88 -10.27 -21.32
CA LEU A 127 3.88 -9.74 -22.26
C LEU A 127 5.13 -10.61 -22.42
N GLN A 128 5.38 -11.53 -21.48
CA GLN A 128 6.53 -12.44 -21.47
C GLN A 128 7.91 -11.75 -21.66
N PRO A 129 8.27 -10.70 -20.90
CA PRO A 129 9.63 -10.17 -20.93
C PRO A 129 10.63 -11.23 -20.43
N SER A 130 11.89 -11.10 -20.83
CA SER A 130 12.93 -12.11 -20.55
C SER A 130 13.12 -12.46 -19.06
N PHE A 131 12.79 -11.54 -18.15
CA PHE A 131 12.90 -11.70 -16.70
C PHE A 131 11.60 -12.14 -16.02
N VAL A 132 10.52 -12.45 -16.75
CA VAL A 132 9.20 -12.76 -16.16
C VAL A 132 9.26 -13.92 -15.16
N ASN A 133 10.11 -14.92 -15.44
CA ASN A 133 10.29 -16.10 -14.61
C ASN A 133 11.11 -15.83 -13.33
N ASP A 134 11.65 -14.63 -13.17
CA ASP A 134 12.38 -14.18 -11.98
C ASP A 134 11.54 -13.21 -11.13
N LEU A 135 10.34 -12.82 -11.58
CA LEU A 135 9.47 -11.90 -10.86
C LEU A 135 8.74 -12.60 -9.72
N TRP A 136 9.07 -12.21 -8.50
CA TRP A 136 8.39 -12.67 -7.29
C TRP A 136 7.35 -11.67 -6.76
N LEU A 137 6.42 -12.16 -5.94
CA LEU A 137 5.57 -11.38 -5.01
C LEU A 137 5.97 -11.69 -3.57
N TRP A 138 6.10 -10.69 -2.70
CA TRP A 138 6.38 -10.90 -1.29
C TRP A 138 5.49 -9.98 -0.44
N PRO A 139 5.52 -10.09 0.90
CA PRO A 139 4.77 -9.19 1.75
C PRO A 139 5.54 -7.87 1.89
N VAL A 140 4.81 -6.81 2.25
CA VAL A 140 5.42 -5.52 2.57
C VAL A 140 6.52 -5.69 3.64
N PRO A 141 7.67 -5.00 3.51
CA PRO A 141 8.78 -5.17 4.44
C PRO A 141 8.37 -4.95 5.90
N THR A 142 9.01 -5.69 6.81
CA THR A 142 8.77 -5.50 8.25
C THR A 142 9.45 -4.21 8.69
N GLY A 143 8.68 -3.23 9.15
CA GLY A 143 9.22 -1.99 9.73
C GLY A 143 9.51 -2.10 11.22
N LEU A 144 9.82 -0.96 11.84
CA LEU A 144 10.22 -0.88 13.25
C LEU A 144 9.17 -1.45 14.22
N TYR A 145 7.89 -1.37 13.83
CA TYR A 145 6.73 -1.76 14.63
C TYR A 145 6.00 -2.98 14.06
N GLY A 146 6.66 -3.72 13.18
CA GLY A 146 6.14 -4.94 12.58
C GLY A 146 5.67 -4.73 11.15
N ARG A 147 4.73 -5.58 10.73
CA ARG A 147 4.24 -5.63 9.36
C ARG A 147 2.74 -5.42 9.35
N LEU A 148 2.33 -4.30 8.80
CA LEU A 148 0.94 -3.97 8.50
C LEU A 148 0.89 -3.33 7.12
N GLY A 149 -0.22 -3.49 6.41
CA GLY A 149 -0.38 -2.88 5.09
C GLY A 149 -1.83 -2.56 4.80
N LEU A 150 -2.02 -1.67 3.82
CA LEU A 150 -3.34 -1.27 3.37
C LEU A 150 -3.83 -2.20 2.26
N ALA A 151 -5.11 -2.59 2.29
CA ALA A 151 -5.76 -3.15 1.12
C ALA A 151 -5.82 -2.07 0.02
N GLN A 152 -5.20 -2.30 -1.14
CA GLN A 152 -4.99 -1.25 -2.14
C GLN A 152 -6.27 -0.51 -2.56
N THR A 153 -7.39 -1.22 -2.69
CA THR A 153 -8.70 -0.60 -2.85
C THR A 153 -9.77 -1.55 -2.29
N THR A 154 -10.77 -0.99 -1.62
CA THR A 154 -11.98 -1.73 -1.23
C THR A 154 -13.15 -1.11 -1.99
N GLY A 155 -13.71 -1.86 -2.94
CA GLY A 155 -14.91 -1.42 -3.66
C GLY A 155 -16.12 -1.42 -2.74
N VAL A 156 -16.85 -0.31 -2.70
CA VAL A 156 -18.15 -0.21 -2.02
C VAL A 156 -19.20 0.04 -3.08
N TYR A 157 -20.12 -0.90 -3.22
CA TYR A 157 -21.27 -0.76 -4.12
C TYR A 157 -22.44 -0.14 -3.35
N SER A 158 -23.15 0.78 -3.98
CA SER A 158 -24.31 1.45 -3.39
C SER A 158 -25.39 1.66 -4.44
N ILE A 159 -26.65 1.51 -4.03
CA ILE A 159 -27.81 1.75 -4.88
C ILE A 159 -28.32 3.15 -4.58
N TRP A 160 -28.36 4.00 -5.60
CA TRP A 160 -28.91 5.34 -5.47
C TRP A 160 -30.40 5.29 -5.09
N GLN A 161 -30.83 6.17 -4.18
CA GLN A 161 -32.25 6.28 -3.82
C GLN A 161 -33.14 6.64 -5.03
N LEU A 162 -32.57 7.34 -6.02
CA LEU A 162 -33.22 7.74 -7.27
C LEU A 162 -33.11 6.69 -8.39
N ALA A 163 -32.50 5.53 -8.15
CA ALA A 163 -32.44 4.46 -9.15
C ALA A 163 -33.87 4.01 -9.53
N LYS A 164 -34.12 3.94 -10.84
CA LYS A 164 -35.42 3.56 -11.43
C LYS A 164 -35.73 2.07 -11.28
N ASN A 165 -34.71 1.22 -11.22
CA ASN A 165 -34.84 -0.22 -11.10
C ASN A 165 -33.97 -0.72 -9.93
N LYS A 166 -34.48 -0.57 -8.71
CA LYS A 166 -33.77 -0.98 -7.49
C LYS A 166 -33.69 -2.50 -7.38
N ASP A 167 -34.79 -3.21 -7.68
CA ASP A 167 -34.87 -4.66 -7.60
C ASP A 167 -33.78 -5.36 -8.45
N ALA A 168 -33.56 -4.90 -9.70
CA ALA A 168 -32.50 -5.46 -10.53
C ALA A 168 -31.10 -5.12 -10.01
N ALA A 169 -30.90 -3.92 -9.44
CA ALA A 169 -29.63 -3.53 -8.84
C ALA A 169 -29.33 -4.36 -7.58
N GLU A 170 -30.32 -4.58 -6.72
CA GLU A 170 -30.21 -5.45 -5.55
C GLU A 170 -29.90 -6.89 -5.96
N LYS A 171 -30.65 -7.42 -6.94
CA LYS A 171 -30.38 -8.75 -7.49
C LYS A 171 -28.96 -8.87 -8.03
N PHE A 172 -28.49 -7.87 -8.77
CA PHE A 172 -27.11 -7.85 -9.28
C PHE A 172 -26.08 -7.91 -8.15
N LEU A 173 -26.26 -7.12 -7.09
CA LEU A 173 -25.33 -7.14 -5.96
C LEU A 173 -25.35 -8.47 -5.20
N VAL A 174 -26.53 -9.07 -4.99
CA VAL A 174 -26.65 -10.40 -4.37
C VAL A 174 -25.96 -11.46 -5.23
N ASP A 175 -26.21 -11.47 -6.54
CA ASP A 175 -25.61 -12.42 -7.48
C ASP A 175 -24.08 -12.26 -7.52
N LEU A 176 -23.57 -11.01 -7.55
CA LEU A 176 -22.14 -10.71 -7.49
C LEU A 176 -21.51 -11.21 -6.18
N CYS A 177 -22.14 -10.95 -5.04
CA CYS A 177 -21.63 -11.38 -3.74
C CYS A 177 -21.62 -12.92 -3.60
N ALA A 178 -22.69 -13.58 -4.02
CA ALA A 178 -22.80 -15.04 -3.97
C ALA A 178 -21.86 -15.73 -4.97
N GLY A 179 -21.62 -15.12 -6.13
CA GLY A 179 -20.76 -15.64 -7.19
C GLY A 179 -19.31 -15.14 -7.15
N TYR A 180 -18.87 -14.48 -6.08
CA TYR A 180 -17.60 -13.73 -6.07
C TYR A 180 -16.37 -14.63 -6.24
N GLU A 181 -16.45 -15.92 -5.89
CA GLU A 181 -15.41 -16.91 -6.24
C GLU A 181 -15.07 -16.84 -7.73
N GLY A 182 -16.09 -16.83 -8.61
CA GLY A 182 -15.90 -16.70 -10.05
C GLY A 182 -15.22 -15.39 -10.44
N ALA A 183 -15.59 -14.27 -9.81
CA ALA A 183 -14.95 -12.98 -10.04
C ALA A 183 -13.47 -12.97 -9.61
N THR A 184 -13.14 -13.62 -8.49
CA THR A 184 -11.76 -13.77 -8.04
C THR A 184 -10.92 -14.57 -9.02
N ILE A 185 -11.43 -15.70 -9.51
CA ILE A 185 -10.72 -16.52 -10.51
C ILE A 185 -10.60 -15.79 -11.84
N ALA A 186 -11.70 -15.23 -12.37
CA ALA A 186 -11.71 -14.53 -13.65
C ALA A 186 -10.83 -13.26 -13.66
N SER A 187 -10.59 -12.66 -12.49
CA SER A 187 -9.66 -11.53 -12.34
C SER A 187 -8.20 -11.95 -12.13
N ASN A 188 -7.88 -13.24 -12.23
CA ASN A 188 -6.55 -13.79 -11.96
C ASN A 188 -6.03 -13.41 -10.56
N LEU A 189 -6.88 -13.56 -9.54
CA LEU A 189 -6.60 -13.22 -8.14
C LEU A 189 -6.36 -11.72 -7.89
N PHE A 190 -6.76 -10.84 -8.82
CA PHE A 190 -6.67 -9.39 -8.61
C PHE A 190 -7.73 -8.89 -7.64
N ASN A 191 -8.95 -9.45 -7.74
CA ASN A 191 -10.08 -9.11 -6.88
C ASN A 191 -10.32 -10.19 -5.84
N PHE A 192 -10.40 -9.80 -4.56
CA PHE A 192 -10.73 -10.69 -3.45
C PHE A 192 -12.12 -10.37 -2.90
N PRO A 193 -12.87 -11.37 -2.40
CA PRO A 193 -14.15 -11.12 -1.75
C PRO A 193 -13.94 -10.50 -0.38
N SER A 194 -14.85 -9.60 -0.01
CA SER A 194 -14.93 -9.00 1.34
C SER A 194 -16.12 -9.52 2.15
N PHE A 195 -17.02 -10.30 1.55
CA PHE A 195 -18.21 -10.83 2.20
C PHE A 195 -17.97 -12.21 2.81
N PRO A 196 -18.46 -12.48 4.04
CA PRO A 196 -18.36 -13.80 4.65
C PRO A 196 -18.98 -14.89 3.76
N GLY A 197 -18.24 -15.99 3.55
CA GLY A 197 -18.72 -17.16 2.82
C GLY A 197 -18.63 -17.07 1.29
N ALA A 198 -18.35 -15.89 0.70
CA ALA A 198 -18.32 -15.71 -0.76
C ALA A 198 -17.21 -16.50 -1.47
N PHE A 199 -16.08 -16.76 -0.78
CA PHE A 199 -15.08 -17.74 -1.21
C PHE A 199 -14.38 -18.29 0.04
N PRO A 200 -14.65 -19.55 0.45
CA PRO A 200 -14.06 -20.13 1.64
C PRO A 200 -12.53 -20.05 1.63
N ALA A 201 -11.92 -19.57 2.72
CA ALA A 201 -10.48 -19.29 2.79
C ALA A 201 -9.61 -20.48 2.35
N LYS A 202 -9.94 -21.71 2.76
CA LYS A 202 -9.21 -22.92 2.35
C LYS A 202 -9.20 -23.10 0.82
N GLN A 203 -10.32 -22.81 0.16
CA GLN A 203 -10.44 -22.94 -1.30
C GLN A 203 -9.71 -21.80 -2.01
N LEU A 204 -9.85 -20.56 -1.53
CA LEU A 204 -9.08 -19.40 -2.02
C LEU A 204 -7.57 -19.64 -1.92
N TYR A 205 -7.10 -20.23 -0.81
CA TYR A 205 -5.67 -20.49 -0.60
C TYR A 205 -5.16 -21.56 -1.56
N LYS A 206 -5.98 -22.60 -1.80
CA LYS A 206 -5.69 -23.62 -2.80
C LYS A 206 -5.64 -23.02 -4.21
N ALA A 207 -6.58 -22.14 -4.56
CA ALA A 207 -6.61 -21.45 -5.85
C ALA A 207 -5.36 -20.57 -6.05
N ALA A 208 -4.97 -19.79 -5.04
CA ALA A 208 -3.76 -18.97 -5.09
C ALA A 208 -2.47 -19.79 -5.22
N ALA A 209 -2.42 -20.97 -4.60
CA ALA A 209 -1.27 -21.88 -4.71
C ALA A 209 -1.24 -22.66 -6.03
N ALA A 210 -2.36 -22.76 -6.74
CA ALA A 210 -2.48 -23.50 -8.00
C ALA A 210 -2.08 -22.68 -9.24
N ASP A 211 -1.72 -21.40 -9.07
CA ASP A 211 -1.23 -20.59 -10.19
C ASP A 211 0.04 -21.19 -10.80
N THR A 212 0.03 -21.35 -12.12
CA THR A 212 1.04 -22.11 -12.86
C THR A 212 2.21 -21.25 -13.35
N HIS A 213 2.18 -19.93 -13.20
CA HIS A 213 3.27 -19.08 -13.66
C HIS A 213 4.51 -19.25 -12.79
N ALA A 214 5.68 -19.36 -13.42
CA ALA A 214 6.94 -19.33 -12.71
C ALA A 214 7.21 -17.91 -12.15
N PRO A 215 7.90 -17.76 -11.01
CA PRO A 215 8.18 -18.80 -10.02
C PRO A 215 6.91 -19.38 -9.38
N HIS A 216 6.81 -20.71 -9.32
CA HIS A 216 5.61 -21.37 -8.81
C HIS A 216 5.33 -21.01 -7.33
N GLY A 217 4.05 -20.83 -7.01
CA GLY A 217 3.60 -20.52 -5.65
C GLY A 217 3.71 -19.04 -5.26
N LYS A 218 4.20 -18.15 -6.13
CA LYS A 218 4.37 -16.71 -5.83
C LYS A 218 3.07 -16.00 -5.42
N TYR A 219 1.90 -16.47 -5.85
CA TYR A 219 0.60 -15.87 -5.49
C TYR A 219 0.07 -16.28 -4.11
N SER A 220 0.62 -17.33 -3.49
CA SER A 220 0.23 -17.77 -2.14
C SER A 220 0.48 -16.69 -1.07
N ILE A 221 1.38 -15.74 -1.33
CA ILE A 221 1.64 -14.63 -0.41
C ILE A 221 0.44 -13.70 -0.26
N LEU A 222 -0.41 -13.57 -1.29
CA LEU A 222 -1.56 -12.66 -1.26
C LEU A 222 -2.53 -13.04 -0.15
N THR A 223 -2.79 -14.34 0.01
CA THR A 223 -3.70 -14.85 1.03
C THR A 223 -3.10 -14.77 2.44
N THR A 224 -1.78 -14.92 2.56
CA THR A 224 -1.05 -14.71 3.81
C THR A 224 -1.10 -13.24 4.24
N VAL A 225 -0.89 -12.30 3.31
CA VAL A 225 -0.93 -10.86 3.59
C VAL A 225 -2.35 -10.40 3.93
N ALA A 226 -3.34 -10.86 3.17
CA ALA A 226 -4.75 -10.58 3.42
C ALA A 226 -5.18 -10.98 4.84
N SER A 227 -4.81 -12.20 5.28
CA SER A 227 -5.25 -12.74 6.58
C SER A 227 -4.49 -12.21 7.79
N LYS A 228 -3.22 -11.80 7.64
CA LYS A 228 -2.38 -11.43 8.79
C LYS A 228 -2.13 -9.93 8.92
N TYR A 229 -1.85 -9.26 7.80
CA TYR A 229 -1.20 -7.94 7.82
C TYR A 229 -2.08 -6.82 7.27
N THR A 230 -3.14 -7.15 6.53
CA THR A 230 -3.97 -6.16 5.86
C THR A 230 -4.90 -5.45 6.85
N ARG A 231 -4.97 -4.12 6.76
CA ARG A 231 -5.85 -3.25 7.54
C ARG A 231 -6.54 -2.22 6.62
N ASN A 232 -7.56 -1.55 7.15
CA ASN A 232 -8.26 -0.46 6.46
C ASN A 232 -7.48 0.86 6.60
N ALA A 233 -7.74 1.84 5.73
CA ALA A 233 -7.01 3.13 5.71
C ALA A 233 -7.17 3.95 7.00
N GLY A 234 -8.26 3.77 7.74
CA GLY A 234 -8.51 4.42 9.01
C GLY A 234 -7.98 3.68 10.25
N TYR A 235 -7.32 2.53 10.09
CA TYR A 235 -6.76 1.77 11.21
C TYR A 235 -5.82 2.64 12.08
N PRO A 236 -5.84 2.53 13.42
CA PRO A 236 -6.59 1.56 14.24
C PRO A 236 -8.10 1.83 14.42
N GLY A 237 -8.62 2.96 13.93
CA GLY A 237 -10.06 3.19 13.80
C GLY A 237 -10.66 2.62 12.50
N TYR A 238 -11.71 3.27 12.01
CA TYR A 238 -12.36 2.93 10.74
C TYR A 238 -12.16 4.02 9.69
N THR A 239 -12.05 3.63 8.43
CA THR A 239 -12.13 4.57 7.30
C THR A 239 -13.43 5.38 7.41
N ASN A 240 -13.30 6.69 7.27
CA ASN A 240 -14.38 7.65 7.38
C ASN A 240 -14.20 8.79 6.37
N ALA A 241 -15.12 9.75 6.34
CA ALA A 241 -15.09 10.85 5.37
C ALA A 241 -13.81 11.69 5.42
N ALA A 242 -13.22 11.86 6.61
CA ALA A 242 -12.00 12.64 6.79
C ALA A 242 -10.75 11.88 6.33
N VAL A 243 -10.69 10.57 6.58
CA VAL A 243 -9.69 9.67 5.99
C VAL A 243 -9.80 9.71 4.47
N GLN A 244 -11.00 9.54 3.92
CA GLN A 244 -11.22 9.54 2.47
C GLN A 244 -10.74 10.85 1.82
N GLU A 245 -11.13 12.01 2.36
CA GLU A 245 -10.67 13.29 1.82
C GLU A 245 -9.15 13.49 1.93
N THR A 246 -8.50 12.91 2.94
CA THR A 246 -7.04 12.93 3.05
C THR A 246 -6.38 12.15 1.90
N LEU A 247 -6.96 11.00 1.53
CA LEU A 247 -6.53 10.19 0.40
C LEU A 247 -6.78 10.93 -0.92
N ASP A 248 -7.99 11.46 -1.12
CA ASP A 248 -8.40 12.15 -2.36
C ASP A 248 -7.55 13.40 -2.63
N ARG A 249 -7.03 14.03 -1.57
CA ARG A 249 -6.13 15.19 -1.66
C ARG A 249 -4.65 14.82 -1.73
N TYR A 250 -4.32 13.54 -1.64
CA TYR A 250 -2.94 13.03 -1.68
C TYR A 250 -2.03 13.69 -0.64
N LEU A 251 -2.57 13.99 0.56
CA LEU A 251 -1.80 14.68 1.60
C LEU A 251 -0.60 13.84 2.08
N ILE A 252 -0.76 12.52 2.13
CA ILE A 252 0.33 11.62 2.51
C ILE A 252 1.43 11.60 1.43
N PRO A 253 1.14 11.39 0.13
CA PRO A 253 2.12 11.59 -0.93
C PRO A 253 2.85 12.93 -0.89
N HIS A 254 2.12 14.04 -0.72
CA HIS A 254 2.74 15.36 -0.62
C HIS A 254 3.68 15.50 0.58
N MET A 255 3.31 14.89 1.71
CA MET A 255 4.14 14.87 2.93
C MET A 255 5.49 14.21 2.68
N PHE A 256 5.50 13.04 2.02
CA PHE A 256 6.72 12.33 1.67
C PHE A 256 7.52 13.07 0.57
N ALA A 257 6.85 13.44 -0.53
CA ALA A 257 7.49 14.11 -1.66
C ALA A 257 8.17 15.43 -1.27
N GLY A 258 7.57 16.20 -0.35
CA GLY A 258 8.16 17.46 0.13
C GLY A 258 9.53 17.29 0.78
N VAL A 259 9.79 16.14 1.40
CA VAL A 259 11.05 15.87 2.09
C VAL A 259 12.04 15.19 1.16
N SER A 260 11.58 14.23 0.34
CA SER A 260 12.41 13.60 -0.71
C SER A 260 12.97 14.65 -1.68
N GLN A 261 12.17 15.65 -2.05
CA GLN A 261 12.58 16.77 -2.91
C GLN A 261 13.38 17.86 -2.17
N GLY A 262 13.65 17.70 -0.87
CA GLY A 262 14.42 18.67 -0.07
C GLY A 262 13.71 20.00 0.19
N ARG A 263 12.39 20.09 -0.04
CA ARG A 263 11.61 21.34 0.17
C ARG A 263 11.30 21.61 1.64
N LEU A 264 11.20 20.57 2.45
CA LEU A 264 10.88 20.63 3.88
C LEU A 264 11.73 19.64 4.66
N THR A 265 11.99 19.91 5.94
CA THR A 265 12.45 18.85 6.85
C THR A 265 11.30 17.86 7.12
N ALA A 266 11.64 16.63 7.53
CA ALA A 266 10.64 15.63 7.90
C ALA A 266 9.66 16.14 8.96
N ALA A 267 10.15 16.83 9.98
CA ALA A 267 9.32 17.36 11.06
C ALA A 267 8.38 18.49 10.59
N GLU A 268 8.85 19.38 9.70
CA GLU A 268 8.00 20.44 9.13
C GLU A 268 6.91 19.86 8.23
N SER A 269 7.26 18.90 7.37
CA SER A 269 6.31 18.26 6.46
C SER A 269 5.21 17.52 7.22
N VAL A 270 5.57 16.77 8.26
CA VAL A 270 4.61 16.08 9.14
C VAL A 270 3.68 17.07 9.84
N ARG A 271 4.22 18.13 10.46
CA ARG A 271 3.41 19.15 11.15
C ARG A 271 2.45 19.87 10.19
N SER A 272 2.93 20.24 9.00
CA SER A 272 2.12 20.89 7.96
C SER A 272 0.95 20.00 7.53
N THR A 273 1.25 18.72 7.25
CA THR A 273 0.26 17.71 6.87
C THR A 273 -0.76 17.46 7.98
N ALA A 274 -0.30 17.33 9.22
CA ALA A 274 -1.17 17.20 10.39
C ALA A 274 -2.11 18.40 10.56
N GLY A 275 -1.62 19.63 10.31
CA GLY A 275 -2.45 20.84 10.33
C GLY A 275 -3.56 20.81 9.27
N GLN A 276 -3.27 20.34 8.06
CA GLN A 276 -4.26 20.14 7.00
C GLN A 276 -5.30 19.08 7.39
N MET A 277 -4.85 17.94 7.90
CA MET A 277 -5.74 16.87 8.37
C MET A 277 -6.63 17.33 9.52
N LYS A 278 -6.10 18.07 10.51
CA LYS A 278 -6.91 18.64 11.61
C LYS A 278 -8.07 19.51 11.08
N ARG A 279 -7.85 20.31 10.03
CA ARG A 279 -8.92 21.09 9.38
C ARG A 279 -9.95 20.20 8.68
N ILE A 280 -9.51 19.15 7.99
CA ILE A 280 -10.41 18.16 7.36
C ILE A 280 -11.27 17.47 8.42
N TRP A 281 -10.67 17.01 9.52
CA TRP A 281 -11.40 16.39 10.63
C TRP A 281 -12.41 17.34 11.26
N ALA A 282 -12.00 18.59 11.54
CA ALA A 282 -12.92 19.60 12.09
C ALA A 282 -14.14 19.82 11.19
N LYS A 283 -13.92 19.89 9.86
CA LYS A 283 -14.98 20.03 8.87
C LYS A 283 -15.96 18.85 8.92
N TRP A 284 -15.47 17.61 8.90
CA TRP A 284 -16.35 16.44 8.90
C TRP A 284 -17.05 16.19 10.23
N LYS A 285 -16.41 16.57 11.35
CA LYS A 285 -17.03 16.55 12.67
C LYS A 285 -18.18 17.54 12.75
N ALA A 286 -17.99 18.77 12.25
CA ALA A 286 -19.06 19.77 12.17
C ALA A 286 -20.23 19.32 11.27
N ALA A 287 -19.96 18.48 10.27
CA ALA A 287 -20.97 17.88 9.40
C ALA A 287 -21.62 16.59 9.97
N GLY A 288 -21.24 16.15 11.17
CA GLY A 288 -21.75 14.92 11.79
C GLY A 288 -21.40 13.65 11.01
N LYS A 289 -20.27 13.63 10.29
CA LYS A 289 -19.82 12.48 9.48
C LYS A 289 -18.67 11.70 10.11
N ILE A 290 -18.11 12.20 11.22
CA ILE A 290 -17.13 11.55 12.09
C ILE A 290 -17.35 11.94 13.54
#